data_AF-A0A8X6SSP3-F1
#
_entry.id   AF-A0A8X6SSP3-F1
#
_cell.length_a   1.000
_cell.length_b   1.000
_cell.length_c   1.000
_cell.angle_alpha   90.00
_cell.angle_beta   90.00
_cell.angle_gamma   90.00
#
_symmetry.space_group_name_H-M   'P 1'
#
loop_
_entity.id
_entity.type
_entity.pdbx_description
1 polymer ?
#
loop_
_entity_poly.entity_id
_entity_poly.type
_entity_poly.pdbx_seq_one_letter_code
_entity_poly.pdbx_strand_id
1 'polypeptide(L)'
;MFPICLSDGDYLEECAEQEICKVLNGIARANQCINMLSKKDIDITTKILLSHYTEAKDLKDVMIIGCKNVPEAKPVLMHFLEEKDKMNITYTAEESMKIVQSRACLALMITECQLKKAMGFTKFG
;
A
#
# COMPACT_ATOMS: atom_id res chain seq x y z
N MET A 1 5.62 -4.86 -0.95
CA MET A 1 5.13 -3.58 -1.51
C MET A 1 4.22 -2.83 -0.53
N PHE A 2 3.30 -3.53 0.12
CA PHE A 2 2.52 -3.03 1.27
C PHE A 2 3.17 -3.05 2.67
N PRO A 3 4.40 -3.58 2.93
CA PRO A 3 4.81 -3.77 4.32
C PRO A 3 5.08 -2.46 5.05
N ILE A 4 5.42 -1.36 4.35
CA ILE A 4 5.63 -0.05 5.00
C ILE A 4 4.37 0.44 5.73
N CYS A 5 3.17 0.05 5.30
CA CYS A 5 1.94 0.45 5.95
C CYS A 5 1.55 -0.44 7.15
N LEU A 6 2.17 -1.62 7.32
CA LEU A 6 1.70 -2.65 8.27
C LEU A 6 2.80 -3.29 9.13
N SER A 7 4.09 -3.11 8.80
CA SER A 7 5.20 -3.75 9.51
C SER A 7 5.75 -2.97 10.71
N ASP A 8 5.41 -1.69 10.83
CA ASP A 8 6.12 -0.77 11.74
C ASP A 8 5.26 -0.28 12.93
N GLY A 9 4.19 -1.03 13.24
CA GLY A 9 3.32 -0.78 14.39
C GLY A 9 2.22 0.26 14.17
N ASP A 10 1.38 0.45 15.19
CA ASP A 10 0.12 1.22 15.13
C ASP A 10 0.28 2.66 14.59
N TYR A 11 1.46 3.27 14.78
CA TYR A 11 1.72 4.66 14.40
C TYR A 11 1.86 4.87 12.88
N LEU A 12 2.40 3.90 12.13
CA LEU A 12 2.43 3.99 10.66
C LEU A 12 1.09 3.58 10.05
N GLU A 13 0.38 2.67 10.70
CA GLU A 13 -0.93 2.19 10.24
C GLU A 13 -1.98 3.30 10.26
N GLU A 14 -2.06 4.07 11.36
CA GLU A 14 -2.94 5.25 11.47
C GLU A 14 -2.65 6.26 10.35
N CYS A 15 -1.37 6.55 10.09
CA CYS A 15 -1.00 7.50 9.05
C CYS A 15 -1.18 6.96 7.63
N ALA A 16 -1.01 5.66 7.42
CA ALA A 16 -1.29 5.01 6.15
C ALA A 16 -2.79 5.04 5.84
N GLU A 17 -3.66 4.69 6.80
CA GLU A 17 -5.11 4.84 6.64
C GLU A 17 -5.48 6.29 6.36
N GLN A 18 -4.96 7.24 7.13
CA GLN A 18 -5.28 8.64 6.97
C GLN A 18 -4.93 9.15 5.56
N GLU A 19 -3.69 8.92 5.10
CA GLU A 19 -3.20 9.48 3.84
C GLU A 19 -3.72 8.74 2.60
N ILE A 20 -3.98 7.44 2.70
CA ILE A 20 -4.50 6.67 1.58
C ILE A 20 -6.03 6.78 1.51
N CYS A 21 -6.73 6.64 2.64
CA CYS A 21 -8.18 6.49 2.67
C CYS A 21 -8.96 7.77 2.97
N LYS A 22 -8.38 8.75 3.70
CA LYS A 22 -9.11 9.94 4.15
C LYS A 22 -8.70 11.23 3.45
N VAL A 23 -7.44 11.36 3.04
CA VAL A 23 -6.95 12.53 2.31
C VAL A 23 -7.51 12.55 0.88
N LEU A 24 -7.87 13.75 0.41
CA LEU A 24 -8.31 13.95 -0.96
C LEU A 24 -7.22 13.45 -1.94
N ASN A 25 -7.62 12.60 -2.88
CA ASN A 25 -6.72 11.93 -3.85
C ASN A 25 -5.72 10.93 -3.23
N GLY A 26 -5.87 10.54 -1.96
CA GLY A 26 -5.02 9.55 -1.30
C GLY A 26 -4.86 8.25 -2.09
N ILE A 27 -5.99 7.64 -2.48
CA ILE A 27 -6.03 6.44 -3.32
C ILE A 27 -5.34 6.66 -4.67
N ALA A 28 -5.54 7.82 -5.31
CA ALA A 28 -4.94 8.11 -6.61
C ALA A 28 -3.40 8.22 -6.49
N ARG A 29 -2.91 8.87 -5.43
CA ARG A 29 -1.47 8.98 -5.12
C ARG A 29 -0.86 7.61 -4.81
N ALA A 30 -1.52 6.81 -3.97
CA ALA A 30 -1.08 5.46 -3.64
C ALA A 30 -1.01 4.57 -4.89
N ASN A 31 -2.04 4.65 -5.76
CA ASN A 31 -2.05 3.93 -7.03
C ASN A 31 -0.93 4.41 -7.98
N GLN A 32 -0.62 5.71 -8.01
CA GLN A 32 0.52 6.20 -8.77
C GLN A 32 1.85 5.64 -8.25
N CYS A 33 2.06 5.62 -6.93
CA CYS A 33 3.23 4.98 -6.34
C CYS A 33 3.28 3.49 -6.69
N ILE A 34 2.14 2.81 -6.71
CA ILE A 34 2.07 1.39 -7.04
C ILE A 34 2.44 1.10 -8.49
N ASN A 35 2.00 1.95 -9.41
CA ASN A 35 2.31 1.84 -10.84
C ASN A 35 3.78 2.12 -11.19
N MET A 36 4.63 2.49 -10.22
CA MET A 36 6.10 2.57 -10.42
C MET A 36 6.77 1.18 -10.48
N LEU A 37 6.08 0.13 -10.04
CA LEU A 37 6.60 -1.22 -10.06
C LEU A 37 6.92 -1.74 -11.47
N SER A 38 7.68 -2.83 -11.49
CA SER A 38 7.77 -3.67 -12.67
C SER A 38 6.39 -4.27 -13.01
N LYS A 39 6.13 -4.52 -14.30
CA LYS A 39 4.92 -5.23 -14.75
C LYS A 39 4.76 -6.57 -14.03
N LYS A 40 5.86 -7.29 -13.82
CA LYS A 40 5.92 -8.55 -13.08
C LYS A 40 5.35 -8.41 -11.66
N ASP A 41 5.75 -7.38 -10.92
CA ASP A 41 5.21 -7.14 -9.58
C ASP A 41 3.75 -6.69 -9.60
N ILE A 42 3.34 -5.90 -10.59
CA ILE A 42 1.94 -5.49 -10.75
C ILE A 42 1.07 -6.72 -11.02
N ASP A 43 1.50 -7.61 -11.92
CA ASP A 43 0.77 -8.82 -12.27
C ASP A 43 0.64 -9.76 -11.05
N ILE A 44 1.73 -9.96 -10.30
CA ILE A 44 1.72 -10.77 -9.06
C ILE A 44 0.79 -10.15 -8.01
N THR A 45 0.92 -8.84 -7.77
CA THR A 45 0.12 -8.12 -6.76
C THR A 45 -1.36 -8.14 -7.12
N THR A 46 -1.68 -7.89 -8.40
CA THR A 46 -3.05 -7.95 -8.92
C THR A 46 -3.63 -9.36 -8.77
N LYS A 47 -2.89 -10.39 -9.17
CA LYS A 47 -3.37 -11.77 -9.08
C LYS A 47 -3.73 -12.17 -7.65
N ILE A 48 -2.88 -11.87 -6.68
CA ILE A 48 -3.10 -12.27 -5.28
C ILE A 48 -4.22 -11.44 -4.64
N LEU A 49 -4.24 -10.12 -4.87
CA LEU A 49 -5.26 -9.27 -4.24
C LEU A 49 -6.65 -9.48 -4.85
N LEU A 50 -6.75 -9.66 -6.18
CA LEU A 50 -8.03 -9.95 -6.84
C LEU A 50 -8.59 -11.33 -6.50
N SER A 51 -7.76 -12.29 -6.04
CA SER A 51 -8.31 -13.56 -5.52
C SER A 51 -9.01 -13.41 -4.16
N HIS A 52 -8.79 -12.29 -3.46
CA HIS A 52 -9.44 -11.96 -2.19
C HIS A 52 -10.58 -10.95 -2.37
N TYR A 53 -10.40 -9.99 -3.28
CA TYR A 53 -11.41 -8.99 -3.63
C TYR A 53 -12.02 -9.30 -4.99
N THR A 54 -12.91 -10.29 -5.02
CA THR A 54 -13.50 -10.81 -6.27
C THR A 54 -14.35 -9.78 -7.02
N GLU A 55 -14.82 -8.75 -6.34
CA GLU A 55 -15.58 -7.63 -6.89
C GLU A 55 -14.70 -6.50 -7.45
N ALA A 56 -13.39 -6.52 -7.19
CA ALA A 56 -12.45 -5.53 -7.70
C ALA A 56 -12.05 -5.85 -9.15
N LYS A 57 -11.92 -4.81 -9.99
CA LYS A 57 -11.46 -4.97 -11.38
C LYS A 57 -9.96 -4.73 -11.54
N ASP A 58 -9.39 -3.90 -10.67
CA ASP A 58 -7.99 -3.52 -10.67
C ASP A 58 -7.50 -3.18 -9.25
N LEU A 59 -6.22 -2.84 -9.13
CA LEU A 59 -5.60 -2.49 -7.83
C LEU A 59 -6.20 -1.23 -7.20
N LYS A 60 -6.74 -0.31 -8.00
CA LYS A 60 -7.40 0.89 -7.48
C LYS A 60 -8.73 0.52 -6.83
N ASP A 61 -9.50 -0.37 -7.44
CA ASP A 61 -10.72 -0.91 -6.85
C ASP A 61 -10.42 -1.64 -5.53
N VAL A 62 -9.34 -2.45 -5.49
CA VAL A 62 -8.88 -3.09 -4.26
C VAL A 62 -8.63 -2.07 -3.15
N MET A 63 -7.92 -0.97 -3.44
CA MET A 63 -7.70 0.11 -2.47
C MET A 63 -9.00 0.76 -2.01
N ILE A 64 -9.95 1.00 -2.92
CA ILE A 64 -11.27 1.58 -2.58
C ILE A 64 -12.04 0.66 -1.65
N ILE A 65 -12.08 -0.64 -1.94
CA ILE A 65 -12.78 -1.64 -1.11
C ILE A 65 -12.09 -1.77 0.24
N GLY A 66 -10.77 -1.91 0.27
CA GLY A 66 -9.99 -1.99 1.50
C GLY A 66 -10.17 -0.76 2.40
N CYS A 67 -10.23 0.45 1.82
CA CYS A 67 -10.48 1.68 2.57
C CYS A 67 -11.90 1.79 3.16
N LYS A 68 -12.87 0.98 2.70
CA LYS A 68 -14.21 0.90 3.33
C LYS A 68 -14.19 0.05 4.60
N ASN A 69 -13.26 -0.90 4.70
CA ASN A 69 -13.13 -1.78 5.87
C ASN A 69 -11.65 -2.14 6.13
N VAL A 70 -10.92 -1.18 6.71
CA VAL A 70 -9.49 -1.32 6.99
C VAL A 70 -9.17 -2.51 7.91
N PRO A 71 -9.95 -2.80 8.97
CA PRO A 71 -9.74 -3.98 9.80
C PRO A 71 -9.77 -5.31 9.02
N GLU A 72 -10.63 -5.42 8.00
CA GLU A 72 -10.68 -6.60 7.13
C GLU A 72 -9.60 -6.59 6.03
N ALA A 73 -9.11 -5.41 5.63
CA ALA A 73 -8.04 -5.31 4.64
C ALA A 73 -6.67 -5.76 5.19
N LYS A 74 -6.43 -5.58 6.49
CA LYS A 74 -5.18 -5.96 7.15
C LYS A 74 -4.80 -7.43 6.99
N PRO A 75 -5.66 -8.42 7.34
CA PRO A 75 -5.31 -9.83 7.16
C PRO A 75 -5.08 -10.21 5.69
N VAL A 76 -5.80 -9.59 4.74
CA VAL A 76 -5.59 -9.83 3.30
C VAL A 76 -4.20 -9.36 2.86
N LEU A 77 -3.76 -8.19 3.33
CA LEU A 77 -2.43 -7.67 3.03
C LEU A 77 -1.32 -8.51 3.67
N MET A 78 -1.53 -9.03 4.88
CA MET A 78 -0.59 -9.96 5.52
C MET A 78 -0.46 -11.26 4.72
N HIS A 79 -1.58 -11.85 4.32
CA HIS A 79 -1.57 -13.05 3.47
C HIS A 79 -0.89 -12.81 2.12
N PHE A 80 -1.10 -11.63 1.51
CA PHE A 80 -0.37 -11.24 0.30
C PHE A 80 1.16 -11.26 0.49
N LEU A 81 1.67 -10.77 1.63
CA LEU A 81 3.10 -10.78 1.91
C LEU A 81 3.63 -12.20 2.05
N GLU A 82 2.91 -13.06 2.78
CA GLU A 82 3.27 -14.47 2.93
C GLU A 82 3.29 -15.21 1.59
N GLU A 83 2.28 -15.02 0.75
CA GLU A 83 2.23 -15.64 -0.58
C GLU A 83 3.33 -15.12 -1.49
N LYS A 84 3.61 -13.82 -1.45
CA LYS A 84 4.69 -13.22 -2.25
C LYS A 84 6.06 -13.78 -1.85
N ASP A 85 6.32 -13.95 -0.55
CA ASP A 85 7.60 -14.46 -0.04
C ASP A 85 7.82 -15.93 -0.46
N LYS A 86 6.76 -16.73 -0.58
CA LYS A 86 6.84 -18.12 -1.09
C LYS A 86 7.19 -18.22 -2.58
N MET A 87 7.01 -17.16 -3.36
CA MET A 87 7.18 -17.20 -4.82
C MET A 87 8.64 -17.16 -5.29
N ASN A 88 9.63 -17.07 -4.38
CA ASN A 88 11.07 -17.06 -4.70
C ASN A 88 11.41 -16.13 -5.88
N ILE A 89 10.88 -14.90 -5.84
CA ILE A 89 10.95 -13.97 -6.97
C ILE A 89 12.37 -13.40 -7.06
N THR A 90 13.11 -13.76 -8.11
CA THR A 90 14.37 -13.09 -8.45
C THR A 90 14.11 -11.78 -9.17
N TYR A 91 14.84 -10.72 -8.77
CA TYR A 91 14.75 -9.39 -9.37
C TYR A 91 16.07 -9.01 -10.03
N THR A 92 15.98 -8.35 -11.17
CA THR A 92 17.10 -7.60 -11.75
C THR A 92 17.38 -6.34 -10.93
N ALA A 93 18.52 -5.68 -11.19
CA ALA A 93 18.83 -4.39 -10.58
C ALA A 93 17.78 -3.31 -10.90
N GLU A 94 17.26 -3.27 -12.13
CA GLU A 94 16.22 -2.33 -12.55
C GLU A 94 14.90 -2.58 -11.82
N GLU A 95 14.47 -3.84 -11.72
CA GLU A 95 13.24 -4.19 -10.99
C GLU A 95 13.37 -3.89 -9.50
N SER A 96 14.53 -4.15 -8.92
CA SER A 96 14.84 -3.81 -7.53
C SER A 96 14.75 -2.29 -7.30
N MET A 97 15.25 -1.48 -8.22
CA MET A 97 15.14 -0.02 -8.16
C MET A 97 13.69 0.44 -8.21
N LYS A 98 12.85 -0.14 -9.08
CA LYS A 98 11.41 0.17 -9.15
C LYS A 98 10.68 -0.16 -7.85
N ILE A 99 11.03 -1.26 -7.19
CA ILE A 99 10.49 -1.61 -5.87
C ILE A 99 10.88 -0.55 -4.84
N VAL A 100 12.14 -0.11 -4.81
CA VAL A 100 12.62 0.92 -3.88
C VAL A 100 11.91 2.25 -4.14
N GLN A 101 11.77 2.67 -5.39
CA GLN A 101 11.10 3.92 -5.77
C GLN A 101 9.62 3.91 -5.36
N SER A 102 8.92 2.82 -5.66
CA SER A 102 7.52 2.66 -5.26
C SER A 102 7.34 2.73 -3.74
N ARG A 103 8.23 2.06 -2.99
CA ARG A 103 8.27 2.10 -1.52
C ARG A 103 8.53 3.50 -0.98
N ALA A 104 9.51 4.21 -1.55
CA ALA A 104 9.84 5.58 -1.15
C ALA A 104 8.66 6.53 -1.39
N CYS A 105 7.95 6.38 -2.52
CA CYS A 105 6.75 7.16 -2.83
C CYS A 105 5.65 6.96 -1.78
N LEU A 106 5.36 5.71 -1.39
CA LEU A 106 4.39 5.41 -0.33
C LEU A 106 4.84 5.92 1.04
N ALA A 107 6.13 5.75 1.38
CA ALA A 107 6.69 6.24 2.64
C ALA A 107 6.60 7.76 2.79
N LEU A 108 6.76 8.51 1.69
CA LEU A 108 6.59 9.96 1.69
C LEU A 108 5.16 10.37 2.06
N MET A 109 4.14 9.67 1.55
CA MET A 109 2.75 9.92 1.94
C MET A 109 2.56 9.75 3.46
N ILE A 110 3.05 8.64 4.03
CA ILE A 110 2.93 8.36 5.47
C ILE A 110 3.70 9.40 6.29
N THR A 111 4.89 9.79 5.84
CA THR A 111 5.72 10.81 6.49
C THR A 111 5.03 12.18 6.51
N GLU A 112 4.30 12.55 5.45
CA GLU A 112 3.51 13.79 5.43
C GLU A 112 2.48 13.82 6.58
N CYS A 113 1.82 12.69 6.86
CA CYS A 113 0.91 12.59 8.00
C CYS A 113 1.63 12.74 9.34
N GLN A 114 2.78 12.08 9.52
CA GLN A 114 3.56 12.19 10.75
C GLN A 114 4.00 13.63 11.01
N LEU A 115 4.42 14.34 9.95
CA LEU A 115 4.80 15.75 10.03
C LEU A 115 3.60 16.64 10.38
N LYS A 116 2.44 16.42 9.76
CA LYS A 116 1.19 17.15 10.11
C LYS A 116 0.81 16.92 11.57
N LYS A 117 0.95 15.69 12.08
CA LYS A 117 0.71 15.32 13.48
C LYS A 117 1.66 16.05 14.41
N ALA A 118 2.96 16.03 14.12
CA ALA A 118 3.99 16.70 14.91
C ALA A 118 3.81 18.23 14.96
N MET A 119 3.31 18.83 13.87
CA MET A 119 3.01 20.27 13.79
C MET A 119 1.66 20.65 14.43
N GLY A 120 0.85 19.68 14.88
CA GLY A 120 -0.47 19.93 15.44
C GLY A 120 -1.55 20.28 14.42
N PHE A 121 -1.34 20.00 13.13
CA PHE A 121 -2.31 20.28 12.06
C PHE A 121 -3.45 19.25 11.97
N THR A 122 -3.33 18.11 12.62
CA THR A 122 -4.32 17.03 12.55
C THR A 122 -4.82 16.65 13.94
N LYS A 123 -6.12 16.87 14.19
CA LYS A 123 -6.87 16.14 15.22
C LYS A 123 -7.31 14.82 14.60
N PHE A 124 -6.63 13.73 14.94
CA PHE A 124 -7.09 12.39 14.62
C PHE A 124 -8.29 12.10 15.51
N GLY A 125 -9.44 11.82 14.90
CA GLY A 125 -10.72 11.54 15.57
C GLY A 125 -11.00 10.06 15.58
#